data_AF-A0A7S2WQN8-F1
#
_entry.id   AF-A0A7S2WQN8-F1
#
_cell.length_a   1.000
_cell.length_b   1.000
_cell.length_c   1.000
_cell.angle_alpha   90.00
_cell.angle_beta   90.00
_cell.angle_gamma   90.00
#
_symmetry.space_group_name_H-M   'P 1'
#
loop_
_entity.id
_entity.type
_entity.pdbx_description
1 polymer ?
#
loop_
_entity_poly.entity_id
_entity_poly.type
_entity_poly.pdbx_seq_one_letter_code
_entity_poly.pdbx_strand_id
1 'polypeptide(L)'
;RQVIAAANAASAHTFISNLPGGYETTLSHANTNLFGGQKQRICLARALIRDPDVLLLDEVTSALDNISQRAIHSALEARMQSSNGQKTTIIVAHRLSTIQNADMIVAFSKNGYVFKTGA
;
A
#
# COMPACT_ATOMS: atom_id res chain seq x y z
N ARG A 1 19.57 0.32 -4.31
CA ARG A 1 18.93 -1.03 -4.27
C ARG A 1 17.62 -1.04 -3.47
N GLN A 2 17.56 -0.47 -2.26
CA GLN A 2 16.32 -0.44 -1.45
C GLN A 2 15.14 0.32 -2.10
N VAL A 3 15.40 1.44 -2.78
CA VAL A 3 14.35 2.24 -3.46
C VAL A 3 13.59 1.43 -4.52
N ILE A 4 14.30 0.69 -5.38
CA ILE A 4 13.68 -0.13 -6.43
C ILE A 4 12.88 -1.28 -5.83
N ALA A 5 13.40 -1.93 -4.78
CA ALA A 5 12.68 -2.99 -4.08
C ALA A 5 11.35 -2.49 -3.49
N ALA A 6 11.38 -1.34 -2.81
CA ALA A 6 10.17 -0.72 -2.27
C ALA A 6 9.19 -0.28 -3.37
N ALA A 7 9.71 0.26 -4.47
CA ALA A 7 8.88 0.62 -5.62
C ALA A 7 8.28 -0.61 -6.31
N ASN A 8 8.97 -1.75 -6.36
CA ASN A 8 8.41 -3.01 -6.87
C ASN A 8 7.30 -3.53 -5.95
N ALA A 9 7.54 -3.55 -4.64
CA ALA A 9 6.54 -3.97 -3.65
C ALA A 9 5.26 -3.11 -3.72
N ALA A 10 5.40 -1.81 -4.02
CA ALA A 10 4.28 -0.90 -4.21
C ALA A 10 3.71 -0.87 -5.64
N SER A 11 4.13 -1.77 -6.54
CA SER A 11 3.76 -1.77 -7.97
C SER A 11 4.00 -0.43 -8.68
N ALA A 12 5.02 0.31 -8.24
CA ALA A 12 5.36 1.64 -8.74
C ALA A 12 6.52 1.64 -9.75
N HIS A 13 7.40 0.64 -9.68
CA HIS A 13 8.63 0.60 -10.46
C HIS A 13 8.38 0.76 -11.97
N THR A 14 7.47 -0.02 -12.54
CA THR A 14 7.21 0.00 -13.99
C THR A 14 6.84 1.38 -14.50
N PHE A 15 5.92 2.08 -13.82
CA PHE A 15 5.52 3.41 -14.30
C PHE A 15 6.59 4.46 -14.03
N ILE A 16 7.34 4.37 -12.92
CA ILE A 16 8.44 5.30 -12.63
C ILE A 16 9.52 5.15 -13.70
N SER A 17 9.90 3.92 -14.04
CA SER A 17 10.90 3.62 -15.09
C SER A 17 10.46 4.09 -16.48
N ASN A 18 9.15 4.19 -16.72
CA ASN A 18 8.60 4.68 -17.99
C ASN A 18 8.49 6.21 -18.06
N LEU A 19 8.78 6.94 -16.97
CA LEU A 19 8.87 8.40 -17.02
C LEU A 19 10.12 8.83 -17.80
N PRO A 20 10.10 9.99 -18.50
CA PRO A 20 11.25 10.48 -19.27
C PRO A 20 12.56 10.59 -18.47
N GLY A 21 12.49 10.88 -17.17
CA GLY A 21 13.64 10.92 -16.27
C GLY A 21 13.76 9.72 -15.33
N GLY A 22 12.92 8.69 -15.50
CA GLY A 22 12.87 7.56 -14.57
C GLY A 22 12.62 8.00 -13.12
N TYR A 23 13.46 7.51 -12.21
CA TYR A 23 13.46 7.92 -10.79
C TYR A 23 13.93 9.37 -10.57
N GLU A 24 14.68 9.96 -11.51
CA GLU A 24 15.16 11.34 -11.45
C GLU A 24 14.14 12.34 -12.01
N THR A 25 12.96 11.86 -12.41
CA THR A 25 11.88 12.73 -12.90
C THR A 25 11.49 13.72 -11.81
N THR A 26 11.73 15.00 -12.06
CA THR A 26 11.31 16.07 -11.15
C THR A 26 9.78 16.20 -11.19
N LEU A 27 9.14 15.97 -10.05
CA LEU A 27 7.71 16.21 -9.89
C LEU A 27 7.49 17.70 -9.61
N SER A 28 6.81 18.39 -10.52
CA SER A 28 6.39 19.77 -10.32
C SER A 28 4.93 19.82 -9.85
N HIS A 29 4.59 20.83 -9.05
CA HIS A 29 3.21 21.03 -8.56
C HIS A 29 2.19 21.31 -9.68
N ALA A 30 2.64 21.77 -10.86
CA ALA A 30 1.78 22.17 -11.96
C ALA A 30 1.75 21.18 -13.14
N ASN A 31 2.84 20.46 -13.45
CA ASN A 31 3.00 19.83 -14.78
C ASN A 31 3.39 18.35 -14.78
N THR A 32 3.47 17.67 -13.64
CA THR A 32 3.58 16.19 -13.63
C THR A 32 2.23 15.57 -13.29
N ASN A 33 1.51 15.14 -14.33
CA ASN A 33 0.22 14.46 -14.27
C ASN A 33 0.38 13.02 -13.75
N LEU A 34 0.87 12.86 -12.52
CA LEU A 34 0.73 11.58 -11.83
C LEU A 34 -0.75 11.39 -11.51
N PHE A 35 -1.33 10.32 -12.05
CA PHE A 35 -2.68 9.90 -11.70
C PHE A 35 -2.75 9.58 -10.19
N GLY A 36 -3.94 9.69 -9.58
CA GLY A 36 -4.12 9.45 -8.14
C GLY A 36 -3.51 8.13 -7.66
N GLY A 37 -3.74 7.03 -8.41
CA GLY A 37 -3.15 5.73 -8.11
C GLY A 37 -1.63 5.66 -8.24
N GLN A 38 -0.99 6.49 -9.09
CA GLN A 38 0.47 6.58 -9.14
C GLN A 38 1.01 7.29 -7.89
N LYS A 39 0.35 8.37 -7.45
CA LYS A 39 0.72 9.08 -6.22
C LYS A 39 0.61 8.17 -4.99
N GLN A 40 -0.49 7.42 -4.87
CA GLN A 40 -0.68 6.45 -3.79
C GLN A 40 0.43 5.38 -3.76
N ARG A 41 0.79 4.83 -4.93
CA ARG A 41 1.89 3.84 -5.03
C ARG A 41 3.25 4.41 -4.65
N ILE A 42 3.54 5.67 -4.96
CA ILE A 42 4.76 6.34 -4.48
C ILE A 42 4.72 6.51 -2.96
N CYS A 43 3.58 6.93 -2.39
CA CYS A 43 3.42 7.03 -0.94
C CYS A 43 3.62 5.68 -0.24
N LEU A 44 3.06 4.60 -0.80
CA LEU A 44 3.26 3.25 -0.29
C LEU A 44 4.74 2.83 -0.37
N ALA A 45 5.41 3.05 -1.50
CA ALA A 45 6.84 2.77 -1.63
C ALA A 45 7.67 3.52 -0.57
N ARG A 46 7.33 4.79 -0.30
CA ARG A 46 7.97 5.61 0.74
C ARG A 46 7.68 5.12 2.16
N ALA A 47 6.51 4.51 2.40
CA ALA A 47 6.20 3.89 3.68
C ALA A 47 7.00 2.58 3.86
N LEU A 48 7.03 1.73 2.83
CA LEU A 48 7.71 0.44 2.86
C LEU A 48 9.24 0.57 2.98
N ILE A 49 9.86 1.55 2.33
CA ILE A 49 11.33 1.73 2.38
C ILE A 49 11.83 2.08 3.79
N ARG A 50 10.98 2.69 4.62
CA ARG A 50 11.31 3.01 6.02
C ARG A 50 11.26 1.80 6.93
N ASP A 51 10.71 0.70 6.45
CA ASP A 51 10.53 -0.55 7.17
C ASP A 51 9.95 -0.38 8.59
N PRO A 52 8.79 0.28 8.76
CA PRO A 52 8.29 0.66 10.07
C PRO A 52 7.79 -0.55 10.87
N ASP A 53 7.89 -0.48 12.20
CA ASP A 53 7.28 -1.46 13.10
C ASP A 53 5.75 -1.44 13.01
N VAL A 54 5.16 -0.26 12.79
CA VAL A 54 3.71 -0.07 12.60
C VAL A 54 3.45 0.58 11.25
N LEU A 55 2.70 -0.12 10.39
CA LEU A 55 2.27 0.37 9.08
C LEU A 55 0.76 0.58 9.08
N LEU A 56 0.31 1.83 8.90
CA LEU A 56 -1.10 2.18 8.73
C LEU A 56 -1.39 2.48 7.26
N LEU A 57 -2.36 1.78 6.68
CA LEU A 57 -2.81 1.95 5.31
C LEU A 57 -4.27 2.38 5.30
N ASP A 58 -4.51 3.66 5.04
CA ASP A 58 -5.84 4.23 4.88
C ASP A 58 -6.24 4.26 3.40
N GLU A 59 -7.13 3.35 2.99
CA GLU A 59 -7.67 3.24 1.63
C GLU A 59 -6.63 3.24 0.49
N VAL A 60 -5.41 2.80 0.75
CA VAL A 60 -4.26 2.98 -0.16
C VAL A 60 -4.43 2.26 -1.51
N THR A 61 -5.40 1.35 -1.62
CA THR A 61 -5.66 0.55 -2.81
C THR A 61 -6.94 0.94 -3.57
N SER A 62 -7.69 1.95 -3.14
CA SER A 62 -9.01 2.28 -3.72
C SER A 62 -8.91 2.81 -5.16
N ALA A 63 -7.84 3.52 -5.51
CA ALA A 63 -7.64 4.10 -6.85
C ALA A 63 -6.78 3.23 -7.78
N LEU A 64 -6.61 1.93 -7.46
CA LEU A 64 -5.74 1.02 -8.21
C LEU A 64 -6.56 -0.02 -9.01
N ASP A 65 -6.01 -0.41 -10.15
CA ASP A 65 -6.53 -1.53 -10.93
C ASP A 65 -6.31 -2.88 -10.21
N ASN A 66 -7.07 -3.90 -10.59
CA ASN A 66 -7.05 -5.21 -9.93
C ASN A 66 -5.67 -5.89 -9.94
N ILE A 67 -4.83 -5.64 -10.95
CA ILE A 67 -3.49 -6.26 -11.05
C ILE A 67 -2.56 -5.60 -10.03
N SER A 68 -2.55 -4.27 -10.00
CA SER A 68 -1.79 -3.50 -9.02
C SER A 68 -2.21 -3.82 -7.58
N GLN A 69 -3.51 -3.97 -7.32
CA GLN A 69 -4.03 -4.35 -6.00
C GLN A 69 -3.50 -5.71 -5.53
N ARG A 70 -3.53 -6.73 -6.40
CA ARG A 70 -3.04 -8.08 -6.08
C ARG A 70 -1.55 -8.10 -5.77
N ALA A 71 -0.76 -7.38 -6.57
CA ALA A 71 0.68 -7.29 -6.36
C ALA A 71 1.03 -6.61 -5.02
N ILE A 72 0.33 -5.54 -4.66
CA ILE A 72 0.49 -4.88 -3.36
C ILE A 72 0.07 -5.80 -2.22
N HIS A 73 -1.05 -6.52 -2.37
CA HIS A 73 -1.52 -7.47 -1.35
C HIS A 73 -0.47 -8.55 -1.07
N SER A 74 0.09 -9.16 -2.12
CA SER A 74 1.15 -10.17 -2.00
C SER A 74 2.41 -9.61 -1.33
N ALA A 75 2.79 -8.36 -1.62
CA ALA A 75 3.92 -7.72 -0.95
C ALA A 75 3.66 -7.46 0.55
N LEU A 76 2.44 -7.09 0.93
CA LEU A 76 2.04 -6.90 2.32
C LEU A 76 2.00 -8.23 3.08
N GLU A 77 1.46 -9.28 2.48
CA GLU A 77 1.48 -10.65 3.04
C GLU A 77 2.91 -11.12 3.28
N ALA A 78 3.80 -10.95 2.30
CA ALA A 78 5.21 -11.32 2.46
C ALA A 78 5.88 -10.53 3.59
N ARG A 79 5.56 -9.24 3.76
CA ARG A 79 6.04 -8.44 4.90
C ARG A 79 5.51 -8.97 6.23
N MET A 80 4.22 -9.31 6.31
CA MET A 80 3.63 -9.88 7.52
C MET A 80 4.30 -11.21 7.90
N GLN A 81 4.45 -12.11 6.93
CA GLN A 81 5.07 -13.44 7.13
C GLN A 81 6.56 -13.35 7.52
N SER A 82 7.32 -12.47 6.89
CA SER A 82 8.76 -12.31 7.17
C SER A 82 9.09 -11.63 8.50
N SER A 83 8.10 -11.01 9.15
CA SER A 83 8.32 -10.22 10.37
C SER A 83 8.35 -11.03 11.67
N ASN A 84 8.06 -12.34 11.63
CA ASN A 84 7.94 -13.22 12.81
C ASN A 84 7.08 -12.59 13.95
N GLY A 85 6.05 -11.82 13.60
CA GLY A 85 5.16 -11.15 14.55
C GLY A 85 5.70 -9.85 15.16
N GLN A 86 6.87 -9.35 14.75
CA GLN A 86 7.42 -8.09 15.27
C GLN A 86 6.81 -6.84 14.64
N LYS A 87 6.19 -6.97 13.46
CA LYS A 87 5.62 -5.85 12.72
C LYS A 87 4.10 -5.91 12.68
N THR A 88 3.48 -4.76 12.90
CA THR A 88 2.04 -4.59 12.87
C THR A 88 1.62 -3.86 11.59
N THR A 89 0.55 -4.34 10.95
CA THR A 89 -0.08 -3.67 9.80
C THR A 89 -1.54 -3.44 10.12
N ILE A 90 -1.99 -2.19 10.02
CA ILE A 90 -3.38 -1.78 10.18
C ILE A 90 -3.87 -1.32 8.82
N ILE A 91 -4.94 -1.93 8.32
CA ILE A 91 -5.51 -1.62 7.00
C ILE A 91 -6.95 -1.15 7.20
N VAL A 92 -7.25 0.07 6.74
CA VAL A 92 -8.62 0.57 6.61
C VAL A 92 -9.07 0.29 5.18
N ALA A 93 -10.14 -0.50 5.03
CA ALA A 93 -10.63 -0.92 3.73
C ALA A 93 -12.16 -0.96 3.69
N HIS A 94 -12.70 -0.64 2.51
CA HIS A 94 -14.12 -0.81 2.18
C HIS A 94 -14.42 -2.07 1.36
N ARG A 95 -13.39 -2.85 1.01
CA ARG A 95 -13.51 -4.10 0.25
C ARG A 95 -13.03 -5.27 1.11
N LEU A 96 -13.89 -6.27 1.31
CA LEU A 96 -13.54 -7.47 2.07
C LEU A 96 -12.35 -8.21 1.45
N SER A 97 -12.24 -8.23 0.13
CA SER A 97 -11.10 -8.83 -0.60
C SER A 97 -9.74 -8.27 -0.20
N THR A 98 -9.68 -7.06 0.37
CA THR A 98 -8.43 -6.40 0.80
C THR A 98 -8.00 -6.83 2.21
N ILE A 99 -8.92 -7.39 3.01
CA ILE A 99 -8.69 -7.72 4.42
C ILE A 99 -8.99 -9.19 4.76
N GLN A 100 -9.34 -10.01 3.76
CA GLN A 100 -9.72 -11.41 3.94
C GLN A 100 -8.63 -12.29 4.57
N ASN A 101 -7.37 -11.88 4.48
CA ASN A 101 -6.21 -12.60 5.02
C ASN A 101 -5.62 -11.92 6.26
N ALA A 102 -6.35 -11.00 6.90
CA ALA A 102 -5.91 -10.34 8.11
C ALA A 102 -5.99 -11.29 9.32
N ASP A 103 -5.01 -11.21 10.23
CA ASP A 103 -5.03 -11.96 11.48
C ASP A 103 -6.21 -11.54 12.39
N MET A 104 -6.68 -10.29 12.23
CA MET A 104 -7.83 -9.73 12.93
C MET A 104 -8.54 -8.70 12.04
N ILE A 105 -9.87 -8.82 11.97
CA ILE A 105 -10.78 -7.87 11.35
C ILE A 105 -11.61 -7.20 12.45
N VAL A 106 -11.57 -5.87 12.46
CA VAL A 106 -12.39 -5.02 13.34
C VAL A 106 -13.41 -4.29 12.48
N ALA A 107 -14.69 -4.61 12.65
CA ALA A 107 -15.77 -3.99 11.91
C ALA A 107 -16.44 -2.89 12.73
N PHE A 108 -16.56 -1.71 12.12
CA PHE A 108 -17.19 -0.53 12.71
C PHE A 108 -18.61 -0.36 12.18
N SER A 109 -19.54 -0.04 13.07
CA SER A 109 -20.91 0.33 12.73
C SER A 109 -20.96 1.76 12.22
N LYS A 110 -22.08 2.15 11.61
CA LYS A 110 -22.26 3.51 11.06
C LYS A 110 -22.12 4.63 12.10
N ASN A 111 -22.37 4.33 13.37
CA ASN A 111 -22.23 5.26 14.49
C ASN A 111 -20.83 5.21 15.14
N GLY A 112 -19.85 4.53 14.53
CA GLY A 112 -18.44 4.54 14.94
C GLY A 112 -18.08 3.54 16.04
N TYR A 113 -18.99 2.67 16.46
CA TYR A 113 -18.71 1.65 17.46
C TYR A 113 -18.20 0.37 16.82
N VAL A 114 -17.32 -0.35 17.51
CA VAL A 114 -16.94 -1.70 17.11
C VAL A 114 -18.13 -2.62 17.35
N PHE A 115 -18.62 -3.28 16.31
CA PHE A 115 -19.74 -4.23 16.42
C PHE A 115 -19.32 -5.69 16.19
N LYS A 116 -18.15 -5.93 15.59
CA LYS A 116 -17.59 -7.26 15.40
C LYS A 116 -16.07 -7.24 15.42
N THR A 117 -15.49 -8.24 16.08
CA THR A 117 -14.07 -8.58 16.03
C THR A 117 -13.93 -10.06 15.73
N GLY A 118 -13.00 -10.43 14.87
CA GLY A 118 -12.74 -11.82 14.49
C GLY A 118 -11.81 -11.92 13.28
N ALA A 119 -11.38 -13.12 12.94
CA ALA A 119 -10.76 -13.41 11.65
C ALA A 119 -11.84 -13.71 10.60
#